data_AF-A0A9D9DUE5-F1
#
_entry.id   AF-A0A9D9DUE5-F1
#
_cell.length_a   1.000
_cell.length_b   1.000
_cell.length_c   1.000
_cell.angle_alpha   90.00
_cell.angle_beta   90.00
_cell.angle_gamma   90.00
#
_symmetry.space_group_name_H-M   'P 1'
#
loop_
_entity.id
_entity.type
_entity.pdbx_description
1 polymer ?
#
loop_
_entity_poly.entity_id
_entity_poly.type
_entity_poly.pdbx_seq_one_letter_code
_entity_poly.pdbx_strand_id
1 'polypeptide(L)' 'MKVTIYWVTRDWNLIRRIRGKYGLPQYMTLNGITEAEVDEETLAALKKGEPEYLIIRKTEK' A
#
# COMPACT_ATOMS: atom_id res chain seq x y z
N MET A 1 -10.59 6.38 3.70
CA MET A 1 -9.59 6.77 4.73
C MET A 1 -8.21 6.85 4.11
N LYS A 2 -7.42 7.88 4.48
CA LYS A 2 -6.09 8.11 3.89
C LYS A 2 -5.00 7.31 4.59
N VAL A 3 -4.19 6.63 3.80
CA VAL A 3 -3.07 5.83 4.28
C VAL A 3 -1.82 6.11 3.46
N THR A 4 -0.67 5.95 4.10
CA THR A 4 0.63 5.98 3.46
C THR A 4 1.22 4.57 3.46
N ILE A 5 1.52 4.05 2.27
CA ILE A 5 2.10 2.74 2.03
C ILE A 5 3.58 2.92 1.71
N TYR A 6 4.43 2.27 2.48
CA TYR A 6 5.86 2.19 2.26
C TYR A 6 6.19 0.81 1.69
N TRP A 7 6.71 0.76 0.48
CA TRP A 7 7.12 -0.51 -0.13
C TRP A 7 8.48 -0.92 0.41
N VAL A 8 8.52 -2.06 1.10
CA VAL A 8 9.76 -2.66 1.63
C VAL A 8 10.48 -3.42 0.52
N THR A 9 9.71 -4.06 -0.37
CA THR A 9 10.22 -4.76 -1.54
C THR A 9 10.53 -3.82 -2.72
N ARG A 10 11.47 -4.23 -3.58
CA ARG A 10 11.77 -3.58 -4.87
C ARG A 10 11.23 -4.38 -6.08
N ASP A 11 10.53 -5.49 -5.83
CA ASP A 11 9.93 -6.28 -6.90
C ASP A 11 8.71 -5.56 -7.48
N TRP A 12 8.89 -4.99 -8.67
CA TRP A 12 7.85 -4.25 -9.38
C TRP A 12 6.65 -5.11 -9.79
N ASN A 13 6.85 -6.40 -10.06
CA ASN A 13 5.74 -7.29 -10.44
C ASN A 13 4.87 -7.59 -9.22
N LEU A 14 5.49 -7.83 -8.05
CA LEU A 14 4.78 -8.01 -6.79
C LEU A 14 3.99 -6.74 -6.42
N ILE A 15 4.64 -5.57 -6.47
CA ILE A 15 4.00 -4.27 -6.21
C ILE A 15 2.80 -4.06 -7.14
N ARG A 16 2.96 -4.32 -8.44
CA ARG A 16 1.88 -4.17 -9.43
C ARG A 16 0.71 -5.12 -9.13
N ARG A 17 0.98 -6.35 -8.73
CA ARG A 17 -0.04 -7.34 -8.36
C ARG A 17 -0.81 -6.92 -7.12
N ILE A 18 -0.12 -6.47 -6.07
CA ILE A 18 -0.74 -5.97 -4.83
C ILE A 18 -1.61 -4.75 -5.15
N ARG A 19 -1.10 -3.82 -5.95
CA ARG A 19 -1.88 -2.65 -6.39
C ARG A 19 -3.15 -3.05 -7.13
N GLY A 20 -3.06 -3.97 -8.09
CA GLY A 20 -4.22 -4.47 -8.82
C GLY A 20 -5.23 -5.17 -7.92
N LYS A 21 -4.76 -5.97 -6.96
CA LYS A 21 -5.61 -6.71 -6.01
C LYS A 21 -6.43 -5.79 -5.12
N TYR A 22 -5.84 -4.68 -4.64
CA TYR A 22 -6.46 -3.79 -3.66
C TYR A 22 -6.87 -2.42 -4.24
N GLY A 23 -6.85 -2.27 -5.58
CA GLY A 23 -7.21 -1.01 -6.23
C GLY A 23 -6.31 0.17 -5.87
N LEU A 24 -5.05 -0.08 -5.51
CA LEU A 24 -4.13 0.98 -5.07
C LEU A 24 -3.59 1.79 -6.26
N PRO A 25 -3.25 3.07 -6.05
CA PRO A 25 -2.68 3.91 -7.10
C PRO A 25 -1.35 3.37 -7.64
N GLN A 26 -1.11 3.62 -8.93
CA GLN A 26 0.16 3.26 -9.60
C GLN A 26 1.30 4.24 -9.30
N TYR A 27 1.00 5.40 -8.73
CA TYR A 27 2.05 6.38 -8.43
C TYR A 27 2.91 5.94 -7.24
N MET A 28 4.17 6.36 -7.27
CA MET A 28 5.13 6.15 -6.19
C MET A 28 6.02 7.39 -6.12
N THR A 29 6.32 7.87 -4.92
CA THR A 29 7.33 8.92 -4.73
C THR A 29 8.73 8.35 -4.97
N LEU A 30 9.72 9.23 -5.11
CA LEU A 30 11.15 8.86 -5.18
C LEU A 30 11.60 7.97 -4.00
N ASN A 31 10.94 8.11 -2.85
CA ASN A 31 11.26 7.36 -1.62
C ASN A 31 10.50 6.03 -1.52
N GLY A 32 9.83 5.56 -2.57
CA GLY A 32 9.11 4.28 -2.53
C GLY A 32 7.79 4.34 -1.77
N ILE A 33 7.14 5.49 -1.74
CA ILE A 33 5.91 5.72 -0.97
C ILE A 33 4.71 5.87 -1.91
N THR A 34 3.58 5.27 -1.56
CA THR A 34 2.28 5.49 -2.22
C THR A 34 1.27 5.92 -1.16
N GLU A 35 0.68 7.11 -1.28
CA GLU A 35 -0.50 7.48 -0.49
C GLU A 35 -1.77 6.99 -1.22
N ALA A 36 -2.70 6.43 -0.48
CA ALA A 36 -3.92 5.87 -1.04
C ALA A 36 -5.10 6.24 -0.16
N GLU A 37 -6.27 6.30 -0.80
CA GLU A 37 -7.54 6.29 -0.08
C GLU A 37 -8.13 4.89 -0.18
N VAL A 38 -8.32 4.25 0.98
CA VAL A 38 -8.83 2.88 1.09
C VAL A 38 -10.00 2.85 2.07
N ASP A 39 -10.84 1.83 2.00
CA ASP A 39 -11.82 1.54 3.05
C ASP A 39 -11.19 0.72 4.19
N GLU A 40 -11.97 0.47 5.23
CA GLU A 40 -11.51 -0.21 6.43
C GLU A 40 -11.24 -1.70 6.19
N GLU A 41 -12.00 -2.33 5.30
CA GLU A 41 -11.83 -3.73 4.89
C GLU A 41 -10.51 -3.94 4.14
N THR A 42 -10.24 -3.08 3.16
CA THR A 42 -8.99 -3.08 2.38
C THR A 42 -7.79 -2.82 3.28
N LEU A 43 -7.91 -1.89 4.24
CA LEU A 43 -6.84 -1.64 5.21
C LEU A 43 -6.56 -2.88 6.08
N ALA A 44 -7.61 -3.54 6.58
CA ALA A 44 -7.46 -4.77 7.36
C ALA A 44 -6.82 -5.90 6.54
N ALA A 45 -7.24 -6.06 5.27
CA ALA A 45 -6.70 -7.06 4.35
C ALA A 45 -5.22 -6.79 4.03
N LEU A 46 -4.84 -5.54 3.77
CA LEU A 46 -3.45 -5.16 3.51
C LEU A 46 -2.55 -5.41 4.73
N LYS A 47 -3.01 -5.09 5.95
CA LYS A 47 -2.26 -5.34 7.18
C LYS A 47 -2.06 -6.83 7.46
N LYS A 48 -3.04 -7.67 7.11
CA LYS A 48 -2.99 -9.12 7.35
C LYS A 48 -2.18 -9.86 6.28
N GLY A 49 -2.30 -9.43 5.02
CA GLY A 49 -1.81 -10.20 3.88
C GLY A 49 -0.33 -10.04 3.58
N GLU A 50 0.24 -8.84 3.78
CA GLU A 50 1.52 -8.50 3.16
C GLU A 50 2.50 -7.71 4.07
N PRO A 51 2.59 -7.95 5.40
CA PRO A 51 3.43 -7.14 6.28
C PRO A 51 4.94 -7.19 5.97
N GLU A 52 5.39 -8.24 5.28
CA GLU A 52 6.80 -8.40 4.86
C GLU A 52 7.18 -7.48 3.68
N TYR A 53 6.19 -7.08 2.87
CA TYR A 53 6.43 -6.36 1.61
C TYR A 53 6.05 -4.89 1.67
N LEU A 54 5.18 -4.52 2.61
CA LEU A 54 4.71 -3.15 2.76
C LEU A 54 4.39 -2.81 4.21
N ILE A 55 4.64 -1.55 4.57
CA ILE A 55 4.27 -0.98 5.87
C ILE A 55 3.19 0.08 5.61
N ILE A 56 2.12 0.05 6.40
CA ILE A 56 1.00 0.98 6.24
C ILE A 56 0.91 1.87 7.48
N ARG A 57 0.86 3.17 7.26
CA ARG A 57 0.54 4.15 8.29
C ARG A 57 -0.79 4.81 7.95
N LYS A 58 -1.69 4.88 8.94
CA LYS A 58 -2.89 5.73 8.81
C LYS A 58 -2.41 7.18 8.86
N THR A 59 -2.87 7.99 7.92
CA THR A 59 -2.62 9.43 7.94
C THR A 59 -3.89 10.04 8.49
N GLU A 60 -3.98 10.09 9.82
CA GLU A 60 -5.06 10.81 10.49
C GLU A 60 -4.84 12.31 10.28
N LYS A 61 -5.91 13.02 9.95
CA LYS A 61 -5.95 14.48 9.98
C LYS A 61 -6.60 14.91 11.29
#